data_AF-A0A3C1XA84-F1
#
_entry.id   AF-A0A3C1XA84-F1
#
_cell.length_a   1.000
_cell.length_b   1.000
_cell.length_c   1.000
_cell.angle_alpha   90.00
_cell.angle_beta   90.00
_cell.angle_gamma   90.00
#
_symmetry.space_group_name_H-M   'P 1'
#
loop_
_entity.id
_entity.type
_entity.pdbx_description
1 polymer ?
#
loop_
_entity_poly.entity_id
_entity_poly.type
_entity_poly.pdbx_seq_one_letter_code
_entity_poly.pdbx_strand_id
1 'polypeptide(L)'
;MNAFDELEKIKRAGLPQLLVLYGEEEDVVQELKSRLLEFVQFDNADLGQAYFDLTPANANLALEELESLPFFVEQKLVILENLSNLTTAKKTVFDDKQLSRFEN
;
A
#
# COMPACT_ATOMS: atom_id res chain seq x y z
N MET A 1 -24.70 -1.16 -0.86
CA MET A 1 -23.65 -1.89 -1.61
C MET A 1 -22.47 -1.99 -0.67
N ASN A 2 -22.05 -3.20 -0.31
CA ASN A 2 -20.99 -3.41 0.68
C ASN A 2 -19.61 -3.40 0.01
N ALA A 3 -18.55 -3.04 0.72
CA ALA A 3 -17.18 -3.08 0.24
C ALA A 3 -16.77 -4.48 -0.26
N PHE A 4 -17.30 -5.55 0.35
CA PHE A 4 -17.10 -6.92 -0.12
C PHE A 4 -17.72 -7.17 -1.50
N ASP A 5 -18.90 -6.61 -1.79
CA ASP A 5 -19.55 -6.76 -3.10
C ASP A 5 -18.73 -6.06 -4.20
N GLU A 6 -18.17 -4.90 -3.88
CA GLU A 6 -17.27 -4.15 -4.78
C GLU A 6 -15.97 -4.91 -5.03
N LEU A 7 -15.36 -5.51 -4.00
CA LEU A 7 -14.19 -6.36 -4.17
C LEU A 7 -14.49 -7.53 -5.12
N GLU A 8 -15.63 -8.20 -4.98
CA GLU A 8 -16.03 -9.29 -5.88
C GLU A 8 -16.33 -8.81 -7.32
N LYS A 9 -16.72 -7.56 -7.53
CA LYS A 9 -16.80 -6.98 -8.89
C LYS A 9 -15.42 -6.72 -9.46
N ILE A 10 -14.50 -6.16 -8.67
CA ILE A 10 -13.11 -5.91 -9.08
C ILE A 10 -12.42 -7.22 -9.45
N LYS A 11 -12.58 -8.27 -8.64
CA LYS A 11 -12.02 -9.60 -8.94
C LYS A 11 -12.47 -10.14 -10.31
N ARG A 12 -13.70 -9.85 -10.71
CA ARG A 12 -14.26 -10.28 -12.01
C ARG A 12 -13.86 -9.38 -13.18
N ALA A 13 -13.71 -8.09 -12.94
CA ALA A 13 -13.34 -7.12 -13.98
C ALA A 13 -11.82 -7.04 -14.22
N GLY A 14 -11.02 -7.50 -13.24
CA GLY A 14 -9.57 -7.29 -13.19
C GLY A 14 -9.21 -6.11 -12.28
N LEU A 15 -7.97 -6.12 -11.78
CA LEU A 15 -7.49 -5.04 -10.92
C LEU A 15 -7.39 -3.72 -11.71
N PRO A 16 -7.92 -2.60 -11.16
CA PRO A 16 -7.63 -1.28 -11.72
C PRO A 16 -6.16 -0.93 -11.52
N GLN A 17 -5.65 0.06 -12.27
CA GLN A 17 -4.28 0.57 -12.10
C GLN A 17 -3.99 1.11 -10.70
N LEU A 18 -5.03 1.63 -10.03
CA LEU A 18 -4.94 2.11 -8.65
C LEU A 18 -6.18 1.64 -7.89
N LEU A 19 -5.96 0.94 -6.78
CA LEU A 19 -6.99 0.52 -5.85
C LEU A 19 -6.65 1.07 -4.47
N VAL A 20 -7.61 1.74 -3.83
CA VAL A 20 -7.46 2.27 -2.48
C VAL A 20 -8.47 1.59 -1.57
N LEU A 21 -7.97 0.90 -0.54
CA LEU A 21 -8.76 0.34 0.54
C LEU A 21 -8.67 1.27 1.75
N TYR A 22 -9.82 1.76 2.22
CA TYR A 22 -9.90 2.65 3.38
C TYR A 22 -11.22 2.42 4.13
N GLY A 23 -11.25 2.73 5.42
CA GLY A 23 -12.42 2.59 6.27
C GLY A 23 -12.11 2.94 7.72
N GLU A 24 -13.16 3.23 8.50
CA GLU A 24 -13.04 3.50 9.95
C GLU A 24 -12.95 2.19 10.76
N GLU A 25 -13.57 1.12 10.25
CA GLU A 25 -13.61 -0.20 10.89
C GLU A 25 -12.37 -1.02 10.48
N GLU A 26 -11.39 -1.11 11.38
CA GLU A 26 -10.11 -1.78 11.15
C GLU A 26 -10.29 -3.26 10.75
N ASP A 27 -11.16 -3.99 11.44
CA ASP A 27 -11.45 -5.40 11.16
C ASP A 27 -11.95 -5.61 9.71
N VAL A 28 -12.78 -4.69 9.22
CA VAL A 28 -13.33 -4.76 7.84
C VAL A 28 -12.22 -4.50 6.82
N VAL A 29 -11.35 -3.52 7.08
CA VAL A 29 -10.22 -3.19 6.19
C VAL A 29 -9.23 -4.35 6.15
N GLN A 30 -8.91 -4.96 7.30
CA GLN A 30 -8.00 -6.11 7.38
C GLN A 30 -8.56 -7.35 6.68
N GLU A 31 -9.87 -7.61 6.79
CA GLU A 31 -10.53 -8.69 6.06
C GLU A 31 -10.49 -8.45 4.54
N LEU A 32 -10.80 -7.22 4.09
CA LEU A 32 -10.71 -6.86 2.67
C LEU A 32 -9.29 -7.02 2.12
N LYS A 33 -8.29 -6.58 2.88
CA LYS A 33 -6.86 -6.76 2.55
C LYS A 33 -6.52 -8.23 2.42
N SER A 34 -6.91 -9.07 3.38
CA SER A 34 -6.62 -10.51 3.36
C SER A 34 -7.20 -11.18 2.11
N ARG A 35 -8.45 -10.87 1.77
CA ARG A 35 -9.10 -11.37 0.54
C ARG A 35 -8.46 -10.85 -0.74
N LEU A 36 -7.92 -9.63 -0.73
CA LEU A 36 -7.22 -9.06 -1.87
C LEU A 36 -5.87 -9.77 -2.06
N LEU A 37 -5.10 -9.97 -0.98
CA LEU A 37 -3.81 -10.67 -1.02
C LEU A 37 -3.96 -12.12 -1.49
N GLU A 38 -5.03 -12.80 -1.07
CA GLU A 38 -5.35 -14.15 -1.57
C GLU A 38 -5.69 -14.14 -3.06
N PHE A 39 -6.48 -13.16 -3.52
CA PHE A 39 -6.88 -13.04 -4.92
C PHE A 39 -5.70 -12.78 -5.86
N VAL A 40 -4.75 -11.93 -5.45
CA VAL A 40 -3.54 -11.66 -6.23
C VAL A 40 -2.46 -12.73 -6.04
N GLN A 41 -2.73 -13.75 -5.20
CA GLN A 41 -1.79 -14.81 -4.86
C GLN A 41 -0.45 -14.23 -4.39
N PHE A 42 -0.52 -13.31 -3.42
CA PHE A 42 0.66 -12.56 -2.98
C PHE A 42 1.76 -13.48 -2.48
N ASP A 43 2.93 -13.36 -3.08
CA ASP A 43 4.15 -14.06 -2.69
C ASP A 43 5.30 -13.06 -2.56
N ASN A 44 5.96 -13.06 -1.40
CA ASN A 44 7.10 -12.17 -1.14
C ASN A 44 8.33 -12.52 -2.00
N ALA A 45 8.42 -13.76 -2.51
CA ALA A 45 9.48 -14.19 -3.40
C ALA A 45 9.24 -13.81 -4.87
N ASP A 46 8.03 -13.37 -5.22
CA ASP A 46 7.69 -12.95 -6.58
C ASP A 46 8.22 -11.53 -6.85
N LEU A 47 9.19 -11.41 -7.77
CA LEU A 47 9.79 -10.13 -8.18
C LEU A 47 8.78 -9.19 -8.85
N GLY A 48 7.65 -9.73 -9.34
CA GLY A 48 6.53 -8.96 -9.86
C GLY A 48 5.67 -8.30 -8.78
N GLN A 49 5.92 -8.59 -7.49
CA GLN A 49 5.10 -8.13 -6.38
C GLN A 49 5.95 -7.51 -5.28
N ALA A 50 5.48 -6.40 -4.73
CA ALA A 50 6.15 -5.73 -3.62
C ALA A 50 5.12 -5.30 -2.58
N TYR A 51 5.48 -5.49 -1.30
CA TYR A 51 4.66 -5.11 -0.17
C TYR A 51 5.44 -4.22 0.77
N PHE A 52 4.88 -3.05 1.08
CA PHE A 52 5.47 -2.09 1.98
C PHE A 52 4.46 -1.67 3.05
N ASP A 53 4.82 -1.91 4.30
CA ASP A 53 4.17 -1.27 5.44
C ASP A 53 4.83 0.09 5.68
N LEU A 54 4.14 1.19 5.32
CA LEU A 54 4.66 2.56 5.35
C LEU A 54 4.68 3.19 6.75
N THR A 55 4.95 2.40 7.78
CA THR A 55 5.44 2.95 9.05
C THR A 55 6.73 3.75 8.82
N PRO A 56 7.07 4.74 9.68
CA PRO A 56 8.13 5.71 9.41
C PRO A 56 9.52 5.11 9.09
N ALA A 57 9.77 3.86 9.46
CA ALA A 57 11.01 3.15 9.17
C ALA A 57 11.14 2.68 7.71
N ASN A 58 10.03 2.52 6.98
CA ASN A 58 9.99 1.82 5.70
C ASN A 58 9.57 2.69 4.50
N ALA A 59 9.16 3.94 4.73
CA ALA A 59 8.67 4.81 3.65
C ALA A 59 9.73 5.11 2.58
N ASN A 60 10.99 5.28 2.97
CA ASN A 60 12.08 5.53 2.00
C ASN A 60 12.36 4.30 1.12
N LEU A 61 12.30 3.08 1.69
CA LEU A 61 12.49 1.84 0.95
C LEU A 61 11.39 1.64 -0.11
N ALA A 62 10.15 2.01 0.22
CA ALA A 62 9.05 1.94 -0.74
C ALA A 62 9.20 2.91 -1.91
N LEU A 63 9.75 4.12 -1.67
CA LEU A 63 10.02 5.10 -2.72
C LEU A 63 11.12 4.60 -3.67
N GLU A 64 12.23 4.11 -3.12
CA GLU A 64 13.33 3.54 -3.91
C GLU A 64 12.85 2.38 -4.81
N GLU A 65 11.94 1.54 -4.32
CA GLU A 65 11.38 0.42 -5.09
C GLU A 65 10.36 0.82 -6.16
N LEU A 66 9.70 1.97 -5.99
CA LEU A 66 8.79 2.55 -6.99
C LEU A 66 9.55 3.28 -8.10
N GLU A 67 10.70 3.85 -7.78
CA GLU A 67 11.62 4.46 -8.75
C GLU A 67 12.40 3.40 -9.54
N SER A 68 12.49 2.18 -9.02
CA SER A 68 13.10 1.06 -9.73
C SER A 68 12.17 0.55 -10.84
N LEU A 69 12.70 0.52 -12.08
CA LEU A 69 11.98 -0.07 -13.19
C LEU A 69 11.79 -1.57 -12.95
N PRO A 70 10.60 -2.14 -13.26
CA PRO A 70 10.40 -3.58 -13.17
C PRO A 70 11.41 -4.32 -14.06
N PHE A 71 12.34 -5.01 -13.42
CA PHE A 71 13.29 -5.88 -14.11
C PHE A 71 12.58 -7.20 -14.43
N PHE A 72 12.45 -7.53 -15.72
CA PHE A 72 11.91 -8.79 -16.27
C PHE A 72 10.40 -9.08 -16.10
N VAL A 73 9.57 -8.11 -15.71
CA VAL A 73 8.10 -8.29 -15.64
C VAL A 73 7.36 -7.21 -16.43
N GLU A 74 6.27 -7.57 -17.11
CA GLU A 74 5.46 -6.61 -17.89
C GLU A 74 4.71 -5.62 -16.98
N GLN A 75 4.29 -6.08 -15.78
CA GLN A 75 3.57 -5.30 -14.78
C GLN A 75 4.02 -5.70 -13.38
N LYS A 76 4.14 -4.71 -12.48
CA LYS A 76 4.51 -4.90 -11.07
C LYS A 76 3.34 -4.51 -10.18
N LEU A 77 2.94 -5.39 -9.27
CA LEU A 77 1.95 -5.10 -8.24
C LEU A 77 2.65 -4.55 -7.01
N VAL A 78 2.35 -3.31 -6.64
CA VAL A 78 2.88 -2.70 -5.41
C VAL A 78 1.75 -2.46 -4.43
N ILE A 79 1.88 -3.04 -3.24
CA ILE A 79 0.91 -2.94 -2.15
C ILE A 79 1.51 -2.08 -1.05
N LEU A 80 0.84 -0.98 -0.73
CA LEU A 80 1.24 -0.04 0.31
C LEU A 80 0.22 -0.12 1.46
N GLU A 81 0.69 -0.40 2.67
CA GLU A 81 -0.12 -0.39 3.89
C GLU A 81 0.26 0.81 4.77
N ASN A 82 -0.66 1.23 5.65
CA ASN A 82 -0.42 2.27 6.65
C ASN A 82 -0.01 3.62 6.04
N LEU A 83 -0.76 4.07 5.04
CA LEU A 83 -0.63 5.41 4.45
C LEU A 83 -1.14 6.51 5.41
N SER A 84 -0.59 6.56 6.62
CA SER A 84 -0.92 7.53 7.67
C SER A 84 -0.72 8.99 7.20
N ASN A 85 0.21 9.20 6.26
CA ASN A 85 0.51 10.50 5.64
C ASN A 85 -0.53 11.00 4.62
N LEU A 86 -1.48 10.16 4.16
CA LEU A 86 -2.57 10.61 3.27
C LEU A 86 -3.66 11.39 4.02
N THR A 87 -3.66 11.29 5.35
CA THR A 87 -4.65 11.98 6.19
C THR A 87 -4.11 13.35 6.61
N THR A 88 -4.96 14.39 6.59
CA THR A 88 -4.63 15.72 7.15
C THR A 88 -4.58 15.72 8.68
N ALA A 89 -4.75 14.56 9.32
CA ALA A 89 -4.57 14.42 10.75
C ALA A 89 -3.08 14.60 11.06
N LYS A 90 -2.75 15.71 11.71
CA LYS A 90 -1.40 16.08 12.14
C LYS A 90 -0.92 15.10 13.21
N LYS A 91 -0.62 13.86 12.84
CA LYS A 91 0.24 12.98 13.63
C LYS A 91 1.65 13.43 13.28
N THR A 92 2.31 14.12 14.20
CA THR A 92 3.69 14.55 14.06
C THR A 92 4.55 13.31 13.81
N VAL A 93 4.85 13.02 12.55
CA VAL A 93 5.58 11.80 12.13
C VAL A 93 7.07 11.92 12.44
N PHE A 94 7.57 13.16 12.49
CA PHE A 94 8.97 13.48 12.71
C PHE A 94 9.14 14.24 14.02
N ASP A 95 10.16 13.88 14.79
CA ASP A 95 10.59 14.65 15.95
C ASP A 95 11.35 15.92 15.50
N ASP A 96 11.54 16.86 16.42
CA ASP A 96 12.20 18.15 16.14
C ASP A 96 13.64 17.97 15.62
N LYS A 97 14.31 16.84 15.95
CA LYS A 97 15.65 16.54 15.43
C LYS A 97 15.60 16.10 13.98
N GLN A 98 14.55 15.43 13.54
CA GLN A 98 14.37 15.02 12.15
C GLN A 98 13.96 16.19 11.26
N LEU A 99 13.17 17.14 11.77
CA LEU A 99 12.80 18.35 11.04
C LEU A 99 13.99 19.28 10.75
N SER A 100 14.93 19.41 11.69
CA SER A 100 16.15 20.24 11.49
C SER A 100 17.10 19.73 10.40
N ARG A 101 16.92 18.49 9.90
CA ARG A 101 17.69 17.97 8.76
C ARG A 101 17.22 18.51 7.42
N PHE A 102 16.01 19.08 7.35
CA PHE A 102 15.41 19.64 6.14
C PHE A 102 15.65 21.16 6.00
N GLU A 103 16.35 21.81 6.94
CA GLU A 103 16.63 23.25 6.94
C GLU A 103 17.95 23.64 6.24
N ASN A 104 18.51 22.80 5.35
CA ASN A 104 19.67 23.17 4.52
C ASN A 104 19.27 23.62 3.12
#